data_AF-A0A1V6JS50-F1
#
_entry.id   AF-A0A1V6JS50-F1
#
_cell.length_a   1.000
_cell.length_b   1.000
_cell.length_c   1.000
_cell.angle_alpha   90.00
_cell.angle_beta   90.00
_cell.angle_gamma   90.00
#
_symmetry.space_group_name_H-M   'P 1'
#
loop_
_entity.id
_entity.type
_entity.pdbx_description
1 polymer ?
#
loop_
_entity_poly.entity_id
_entity_poly.type
_entity_poly.pdbx_seq_one_letter_code
_entity_poly.pdbx_strand_id
1 'polypeptide(L)'
;MGQPEEEVIRATEKGRMLADNHYTIDAKEKYIAECIFPSIKANGSYEGYPMGTALARPLIAEEIVKIAEKEGAFTVAHGCTGKGNDQLRFDFIFRSAGYKIVAPMREMNLTREWEICYAQEHNIPVSVGKENPYSVDENCWSRSIEGGRLEDPAFHPPEEIYAWTVSPQAAPDAVEKIRIEFEQGVPVALNGERLPGIAFIRELNRIAGRNGVGRNDMIEDRILGLKAREIYEHPAATVLLAAHRDLERLVLTRSELAFKHIVDDKWSELAYMGLVHEPLFYALNAFVDTTQERVNGAVDIALYKGGLTVLGRSSDAGLYSGDLVSFDSTTIDQNHAVGFSNYFGLQARLLKNSKKC
;
A
#
# COMPACT_ATOMS: atom_id res chain seq x y z
N MET A 1 5.88 -13.49 1.36
CA MET A 1 5.13 -12.31 0.86
C MET A 1 5.82 -11.61 -0.32
N GLY A 2 6.89 -12.18 -0.90
CA GLY A 2 7.59 -11.59 -2.04
C GLY A 2 8.93 -10.95 -1.71
N GLN A 3 9.46 -11.19 -0.50
CA GLN A 3 10.86 -10.95 -0.13
C GLN A 3 11.84 -11.58 -1.14
N PRO A 4 13.10 -11.09 -1.21
CA PRO A 4 14.14 -11.73 -2.00
C PRO A 4 14.30 -13.22 -1.67
N GLU A 5 14.48 -14.04 -2.70
CA GLU A 5 14.55 -15.49 -2.55
C GLU A 5 15.76 -15.93 -1.71
N GLU A 6 16.89 -15.25 -1.85
CA GLU A 6 18.12 -15.51 -1.08
C GLU A 6 17.92 -15.29 0.43
N GLU A 7 17.10 -14.30 0.82
CA GLU A 7 16.78 -14.05 2.23
C GLU A 7 15.91 -15.15 2.80
N VAL A 8 14.92 -15.62 2.04
CA VAL A 8 14.05 -16.72 2.44
C VAL A 8 14.82 -18.04 2.57
N ILE A 9 15.76 -18.31 1.65
CA ILE A 9 16.64 -19.48 1.72
C ILE A 9 17.48 -19.41 2.99
N ARG A 10 18.14 -18.28 3.25
CA ARG A 10 18.99 -18.08 4.43
C ARG A 10 18.20 -18.19 5.74
N ALA A 11 17.00 -17.62 5.79
CA ALA A 11 16.11 -17.74 6.94
C ALA A 11 15.66 -19.19 7.17
N THR A 12 15.37 -19.93 6.09
CA THR A 12 14.99 -21.35 6.15
C THR A 12 16.13 -22.23 6.66
N GLU A 13 17.36 -21.99 6.20
CA GLU A 13 18.54 -22.72 6.68
C GLU A 13 18.80 -22.47 8.16
N LYS A 14 18.75 -21.20 8.60
CA LYS A 14 18.92 -20.86 10.02
C LYS A 14 17.81 -21.43 10.88
N GLY A 15 16.56 -21.36 10.44
CA GLY A 15 15.41 -21.91 11.15
C GLY A 15 15.55 -23.42 11.39
N ARG A 16 15.95 -24.18 10.36
CA ARG A 16 16.24 -25.62 10.48
C ARG A 16 17.41 -25.95 11.41
N MET A 17 18.34 -25.03 11.59
CA MET A 17 19.51 -25.23 12.46
C MET A 17 19.20 -24.90 13.92
N LEU A 18 18.34 -23.91 14.18
CA LEU A 18 18.13 -23.32 15.51
C LEU A 18 16.82 -23.73 16.18
N ALA A 19 15.83 -24.21 15.42
CA ALA A 19 14.51 -24.58 15.92
C ALA A 19 14.27 -26.09 15.84
N ASP A 20 13.47 -26.63 16.78
CA ASP A 20 13.04 -28.03 16.75
C ASP A 20 12.22 -28.35 15.49
N ASN A 21 11.35 -27.41 15.09
CA ASN A 21 10.54 -27.46 13.87
C ASN A 21 10.62 -26.13 13.11
N HIS A 22 10.66 -26.19 11.77
CA HIS A 22 10.69 -25.01 10.91
C HIS A 22 9.64 -25.08 9.80
N TYR A 23 8.96 -23.96 9.56
CA TYR A 23 7.93 -23.82 8.54
C TYR A 23 8.24 -22.63 7.61
N THR A 24 8.27 -22.89 6.30
CA THR A 24 8.34 -21.83 5.27
C THR A 24 7.01 -21.81 4.53
N ILE A 25 6.27 -20.72 4.62
CA ILE A 25 4.94 -20.56 4.02
C ILE A 25 5.02 -19.64 2.81
N ASP A 26 4.59 -20.13 1.65
CA ASP A 26 4.46 -19.31 0.46
C ASP A 26 3.09 -18.61 0.42
N ALA A 27 3.03 -17.42 1.01
CA ALA A 27 1.81 -16.60 1.04
C ALA A 27 1.76 -15.52 -0.05
N LYS A 28 2.53 -15.65 -1.16
CA LYS A 28 2.59 -14.59 -2.20
C LYS A 28 1.23 -14.29 -2.83
N GLU A 29 0.55 -15.30 -3.36
CA GLU A 29 -0.77 -15.11 -3.99
C GLU A 29 -1.84 -14.74 -2.97
N LYS A 30 -1.79 -15.35 -1.78
CA LYS A 30 -2.70 -15.03 -0.68
C LYS A 30 -2.60 -13.55 -0.28
N TYR A 31 -1.39 -13.03 -0.14
CA TYR A 31 -1.16 -11.60 0.16
C TYR A 31 -1.74 -10.68 -0.91
N ILE A 32 -1.60 -11.07 -2.18
CA ILE A 32 -2.09 -10.23 -3.27
C ILE A 32 -3.62 -10.24 -3.28
N ALA A 33 -4.23 -11.42 -3.20
CA ALA A 33 -5.67 -11.56 -3.24
C ALA A 33 -6.38 -10.96 -2.01
N GLU A 34 -5.84 -11.20 -0.81
CA GLU A 34 -6.51 -10.84 0.45
C GLU A 34 -6.06 -9.49 1.02
N CYS A 35 -4.96 -8.91 0.55
CA CYS A 35 -4.46 -7.63 1.07
C CYS A 35 -4.25 -6.58 -0.02
N ILE A 36 -3.51 -6.91 -1.09
CA ILE A 36 -3.15 -5.91 -2.12
C ILE A 36 -4.35 -5.53 -2.99
N PHE A 37 -5.13 -6.49 -3.47
CA PHE A 37 -6.32 -6.19 -4.27
C PHE A 37 -7.36 -5.37 -3.48
N PRO A 38 -7.72 -5.71 -2.23
CA PRO A 38 -8.54 -4.83 -1.40
C PRO A 38 -7.94 -3.44 -1.23
N SER A 39 -6.62 -3.33 -1.03
CA SER A 39 -5.93 -2.04 -0.94
C SER A 39 -6.05 -1.23 -2.23
N ILE A 40 -5.88 -1.84 -3.41
CA ILE A 40 -6.05 -1.14 -4.69
C ILE A 40 -7.49 -0.63 -4.83
N LYS A 41 -8.48 -1.48 -4.59
CA LYS A 41 -9.91 -1.13 -4.64
C LYS A 41 -10.26 0.03 -3.70
N ALA A 42 -9.67 0.06 -2.51
CA ALA A 42 -9.84 1.10 -1.52
C ALA A 42 -8.89 2.30 -1.71
N ASN A 43 -8.17 2.38 -2.83
CA ASN A 43 -7.13 3.39 -3.07
C ASN A 43 -6.15 3.57 -1.89
N GLY A 44 -5.81 2.47 -1.23
CA GLY A 44 -5.18 2.39 0.07
C GLY A 44 -3.87 3.17 0.14
N SER A 45 -3.85 4.21 0.98
CA SER A 45 -2.70 5.09 1.18
C SER A 45 -2.83 5.87 2.49
N TYR A 46 -2.01 5.54 3.48
CA TYR A 46 -1.94 6.29 4.74
C TYR A 46 -0.91 7.41 4.62
N GLU A 47 -1.34 8.67 4.61
CA GLU A 47 -0.45 9.85 4.51
C GLU A 47 0.50 9.86 3.29
N GLY A 48 0.24 9.01 2.28
CA GLY A 48 1.09 8.81 1.09
C GLY A 48 1.82 7.46 1.06
N TYR A 49 1.76 6.67 2.13
CA TYR A 49 2.31 5.33 2.21
C TYR A 49 1.29 4.26 1.78
N PRO A 50 1.58 3.40 0.77
CA PRO A 50 0.66 2.35 0.30
C PRO A 50 0.61 1.11 1.20
N MET A 51 1.09 1.22 2.44
CA MET A 51 0.85 0.27 3.54
C MET A 51 1.39 -1.15 3.34
N GLY A 52 2.42 -1.37 2.52
CA GLY A 52 2.88 -2.72 2.22
C GLY A 52 3.40 -3.51 3.44
N THR A 53 4.09 -2.87 4.38
CA THR A 53 4.48 -3.52 5.65
C THR A 53 3.26 -3.75 6.53
N ALA A 54 2.40 -2.72 6.67
CA ALA A 54 1.23 -2.77 7.54
C ALA A 54 0.24 -3.86 7.14
N LEU A 55 -0.06 -3.99 5.85
CA LEU A 55 -0.95 -5.00 5.29
C LEU A 55 -0.40 -6.43 5.41
N ALA A 56 0.92 -6.60 5.38
CA ALA A 56 1.52 -7.92 5.47
C ALA A 56 1.46 -8.51 6.89
N ARG A 57 1.49 -7.69 7.95
CA ARG A 57 1.63 -8.19 9.34
C ARG A 57 0.42 -8.99 9.83
N PRO A 58 -0.83 -8.55 9.63
CA PRO A 58 -1.99 -9.36 10.02
C PRO A 58 -1.98 -10.74 9.36
N LEU A 59 -1.68 -10.81 8.06
CA LEU A 59 -1.59 -12.08 7.35
C LEU A 59 -0.50 -13.00 7.91
N ILE A 60 0.68 -12.46 8.22
CA ILE A 60 1.76 -13.24 8.85
C ILE A 60 1.31 -13.75 10.23
N ALA A 61 0.66 -12.90 11.03
CA ALA A 61 0.17 -13.27 12.35
C ALA A 61 -0.90 -14.37 12.29
N GLU A 62 -1.82 -14.30 11.34
CA GLU A 62 -2.82 -15.35 11.10
C GLU A 62 -2.19 -16.70 10.71
N GLU A 63 -1.18 -16.70 9.85
CA GLU A 63 -0.46 -17.93 9.49
C GLU A 63 0.32 -18.50 10.68
N ILE A 64 0.89 -17.65 11.55
CA ILE A 64 1.52 -18.08 12.80
C ILE A 64 0.48 -18.71 13.73
N VAL A 65 -0.72 -18.13 13.86
CA VAL A 65 -1.82 -18.70 14.67
C VAL A 65 -2.18 -20.09 14.19
N LYS A 66 -2.34 -20.31 12.87
CA LYS A 66 -2.64 -21.64 12.30
C LYS A 66 -1.57 -22.68 12.64
N ILE A 67 -0.30 -22.30 12.58
CA ILE A 67 0.81 -23.19 12.95
C ILE A 67 0.81 -23.43 14.46
N ALA A 68 0.57 -22.41 15.28
CA ALA A 68 0.48 -22.54 16.73
C ALA A 68 -0.64 -23.49 17.16
N GLU A 69 -1.81 -23.44 16.52
CA GLU A 69 -2.91 -24.39 16.75
C GLU A 69 -2.50 -25.82 16.36
N LYS A 70 -1.87 -25.98 15.20
CA LYS A 70 -1.39 -27.28 14.70
C LYS A 70 -0.36 -27.92 15.63
N GLU A 71 0.56 -27.13 16.17
CA GLU A 71 1.62 -27.60 17.08
C GLU A 71 1.14 -27.70 18.55
N GLY A 72 -0.09 -27.30 18.85
CA GLY A 72 -0.60 -27.26 20.23
C GLY A 72 0.15 -26.26 21.12
N ALA A 73 0.68 -25.19 20.53
CA ALA A 73 1.43 -24.18 21.26
C ALA A 73 0.50 -23.38 22.19
N PHE A 74 1.02 -22.95 23.34
CA PHE A 74 0.30 -22.07 24.28
C PHE A 74 0.73 -20.60 24.18
N THR A 75 1.83 -20.32 23.48
CA THR A 75 2.48 -19.02 23.45
C THR A 75 3.07 -18.77 22.07
N VAL A 76 2.96 -17.54 21.61
CA VAL A 76 3.56 -17.04 20.36
C VAL A 76 4.53 -15.92 20.66
N ALA A 77 5.55 -15.76 19.82
CA ALA A 77 6.57 -14.74 20.00
C ALA A 77 6.79 -13.92 18.73
N HIS A 78 7.18 -12.65 18.89
CA HIS A 78 7.62 -11.80 17.79
C HIS A 78 8.77 -10.88 18.23
N GLY A 79 9.59 -10.45 17.27
CA GLY A 79 10.79 -9.64 17.50
C GLY A 79 10.57 -8.13 17.43
N CYS A 80 9.32 -7.64 17.45
CA CYS A 80 9.06 -6.21 17.25
C CYS A 80 9.51 -5.38 18.46
N THR A 81 10.01 -4.17 18.19
CA THR A 81 10.37 -3.21 19.23
C THR A 81 9.15 -2.54 19.86
N GLY A 82 9.32 -1.92 21.03
CA GLY A 82 8.27 -1.17 21.72
C GLY A 82 7.92 0.19 21.10
N LYS A 83 8.63 0.63 20.05
CA LYS A 83 8.45 1.94 19.41
C LYS A 83 7.81 1.86 18.02
N GLY A 84 7.79 0.67 17.42
CA GLY A 84 7.23 0.44 16.09
C GLY A 84 5.74 0.07 16.14
N ASN A 85 5.06 0.24 15.02
CA ASN A 85 3.65 -0.12 14.87
C ASN A 85 3.43 -1.64 14.81
N ASP A 86 4.40 -2.39 14.28
CA ASP A 86 4.28 -3.83 14.05
C ASP A 86 3.94 -4.64 15.30
N GLN A 87 4.41 -4.21 16.47
CA GLN A 87 4.04 -4.87 17.74
C GLN A 87 2.52 -4.92 17.93
N LEU A 88 1.80 -3.84 17.58
CA LEU A 88 0.37 -3.72 17.79
C LEU A 88 -0.40 -4.55 16.76
N ARG A 89 0.13 -4.60 15.52
CA ARG A 89 -0.42 -5.38 14.41
C ARG A 89 -0.38 -6.87 14.71
N PHE A 90 0.75 -7.37 15.23
CA PHE A 90 0.88 -8.76 15.70
C PHE A 90 0.06 -9.02 16.97
N ASP A 91 0.18 -8.15 17.98
CA ASP A 91 -0.49 -8.32 19.27
C ASP A 91 -2.01 -8.42 19.11
N PHE A 92 -2.61 -7.63 18.22
CA PHE A 92 -4.05 -7.65 17.96
C PHE A 92 -4.53 -9.03 17.50
N ILE A 93 -3.86 -9.64 16.52
CA ILE A 93 -4.24 -10.96 15.98
C ILE A 93 -3.99 -12.06 17.02
N PHE A 94 -2.82 -12.06 17.66
CA PHE A 94 -2.47 -13.07 18.67
C PHE A 94 -3.40 -13.03 19.89
N ARG A 95 -3.75 -11.84 20.38
CA ARG A 95 -4.71 -11.68 21.48
C ARG A 95 -6.11 -12.11 21.07
N SER A 96 -6.53 -11.80 19.85
CA SER A 96 -7.84 -12.21 19.33
C SER A 96 -7.97 -13.74 19.23
N ALA A 97 -6.86 -14.43 18.96
CA ALA A 97 -6.78 -15.89 18.96
C ALA A 97 -6.54 -16.51 20.36
N GLY A 98 -6.45 -15.68 21.42
CA GLY A 98 -6.31 -16.15 22.80
C GLY A 98 -4.91 -16.59 23.21
N TYR A 99 -3.87 -16.24 22.46
CA TYR A 99 -2.49 -16.61 22.77
C TYR A 99 -1.84 -15.69 23.80
N LYS A 100 -0.99 -16.27 24.65
CA LYS A 100 0.02 -15.50 25.39
C LYS A 100 1.11 -15.05 24.42
N ILE A 101 1.54 -13.80 24.56
CA ILE A 101 2.55 -13.18 23.70
C ILE A 101 3.85 -13.04 24.47
N VAL A 102 4.97 -13.32 23.80
CA VAL A 102 6.33 -13.05 24.26
C VAL A 102 7.01 -12.12 23.25
N ALA A 103 7.39 -10.92 23.67
CA ALA A 103 8.03 -9.92 22.83
C ALA A 103 9.39 -9.47 23.42
N PRO A 104 10.47 -10.26 23.28
CA PRO A 104 11.71 -10.05 24.03
C PRO A 104 12.31 -8.66 23.83
N MET A 105 12.29 -8.14 22.61
CA MET A 105 12.86 -6.83 22.27
C MET A 105 12.20 -5.69 23.06
N ARG A 106 10.87 -5.74 23.20
CA ARG A 106 10.10 -4.76 23.97
C ARG A 106 10.14 -5.02 25.46
N GLU A 107 9.98 -6.28 25.89
CA GLU A 107 9.83 -6.63 27.30
C GLU A 107 11.13 -6.54 28.09
N MET A 108 12.26 -6.80 27.43
CA MET A 108 13.59 -6.78 28.04
C MET A 108 14.41 -5.53 27.67
N ASN A 109 13.84 -4.61 26.88
CA ASN A 109 14.51 -3.41 26.36
C ASN A 109 15.86 -3.72 25.68
N LEU A 110 15.89 -4.76 24.84
CA LEU A 110 17.11 -5.20 24.16
C LEU A 110 17.47 -4.21 23.04
N THR A 111 18.77 -3.96 22.88
CA THR A 111 19.30 -3.09 21.81
C THR A 111 19.95 -3.90 20.70
N ARG A 112 20.20 -3.25 19.56
CA ARG A 112 20.92 -3.87 18.45
C ARG A 112 22.33 -4.29 18.83
N GLU A 113 23.02 -3.51 19.66
CA GLU A 113 24.34 -3.89 20.18
C GLU A 113 24.25 -5.17 21.02
N TRP A 114 23.21 -5.29 21.85
CA TRP A 114 22.99 -6.50 22.64
C TRP A 114 22.78 -7.73 21.76
N GLU A 115 21.97 -7.64 20.70
CA GLU A 115 21.74 -8.74 19.76
C GLU A 115 23.05 -9.21 19.09
N ILE A 116 23.91 -8.28 18.69
CA ILE A 116 25.20 -8.59 18.06
C ILE A 116 26.11 -9.31 19.06
N CYS A 117 26.22 -8.81 20.29
CA CYS A 117 27.02 -9.45 21.33
C CYS A 117 26.50 -10.86 21.66
N TYR A 118 25.18 -11.01 21.81
CA TYR A 118 24.54 -12.30 22.07
C TYR A 118 24.80 -13.30 20.92
N ALA A 119 24.67 -12.86 19.67
CA ALA A 119 24.94 -13.71 18.52
C ALA A 119 26.41 -14.15 18.45
N GLN A 120 27.36 -13.27 18.78
CA GLN A 120 28.79 -13.60 18.84
C GLN A 120 29.12 -14.60 19.95
N GLU A 121 28.58 -14.38 21.16
CA GLU A 121 28.78 -15.25 22.32
C GLU A 121 28.23 -16.67 22.06
N HIS A 122 27.11 -16.77 21.35
CA HIS A 122 26.44 -18.03 21.06
C HIS A 122 26.73 -18.63 19.68
N ASN A 123 27.71 -18.09 18.94
CA ASN A 123 28.08 -18.52 17.59
C ASN A 123 26.89 -18.58 16.61
N ILE A 124 25.92 -17.67 16.75
CA ILE A 124 24.78 -17.57 15.85
C ILE A 124 25.24 -16.83 14.59
N PRO A 125 25.13 -17.44 13.39
CA PRO A 125 25.57 -16.80 12.16
C PRO A 125 24.67 -15.60 11.86
N VAL A 126 25.18 -14.39 12.09
CA VAL A 126 24.51 -13.13 11.76
C VAL A 126 25.21 -12.47 10.58
N SER A 127 24.42 -12.00 9.61
CA SER A 127 24.93 -11.39 8.37
C SER A 127 25.33 -9.93 8.56
N VAL A 128 25.52 -9.47 9.80
CA VAL A 128 25.74 -8.06 10.13
C VAL A 128 27.20 -7.72 9.87
N GLY A 129 27.53 -7.50 8.60
CA GLY A 129 28.65 -6.62 8.28
C GLY A 129 28.34 -5.22 8.77
N LYS A 130 29.34 -4.50 9.30
CA LYS A 130 29.25 -3.08 9.67
C LYS A 130 28.89 -2.12 8.51
N GLU A 131 28.57 -2.66 7.32
CA GLU A 131 28.59 -1.94 6.06
C GLU A 131 27.25 -1.33 5.65
N ASN A 132 26.10 -1.83 6.15
CA ASN A 132 24.80 -1.21 5.88
C ASN A 132 24.15 -0.69 7.19
N PRO A 133 24.13 0.64 7.42
CA PRO A 133 23.59 1.23 8.64
C PRO A 133 22.06 1.29 8.67
N TYR A 134 21.36 0.89 7.59
CA TYR A 134 19.92 1.05 7.44
C TYR A 134 19.17 -0.25 7.75
N SER A 135 17.99 -0.11 8.35
CA SER A 135 17.00 -1.17 8.49
C SER A 135 16.11 -1.18 7.24
N VAL A 136 15.95 -2.35 6.63
CA VAL A 136 15.15 -2.53 5.41
C VAL A 136 14.11 -3.61 5.66
N ASP A 137 12.86 -3.32 5.30
CA ASP A 137 11.78 -4.30 5.22
C ASP A 137 11.14 -4.24 3.84
N GLU A 138 11.02 -5.38 3.18
CA GLU A 138 10.45 -5.44 1.84
C GLU A 138 9.57 -6.66 1.63
N ASN A 139 8.58 -6.51 0.75
CA ASN A 139 7.74 -7.58 0.23
C ASN A 139 7.51 -7.34 -1.26
N CYS A 140 6.50 -7.92 -1.92
CA CYS A 140 6.30 -7.60 -3.35
C CYS A 140 5.69 -6.22 -3.61
N TRP A 141 5.14 -5.54 -2.61
CA TRP A 141 4.34 -4.32 -2.78
C TRP A 141 5.11 -3.03 -2.47
N SER A 142 5.91 -3.04 -1.41
CA SER A 142 6.76 -1.91 -1.03
C SER A 142 8.04 -2.37 -0.36
N ARG A 143 9.02 -1.48 -0.36
CA ARG A 143 10.26 -1.55 0.41
C ARG A 143 10.36 -0.30 1.29
N SER A 144 10.62 -0.48 2.58
CA SER A 144 10.84 0.59 3.55
C SER A 144 12.28 0.61 4.02
N ILE A 145 12.79 1.81 4.31
CA ILE A 145 14.17 2.06 4.69
C ILE A 145 14.15 3.08 5.83
N GLU A 146 14.69 2.68 6.99
CA GLU A 146 14.78 3.52 8.18
C GLU A 146 16.12 3.40 8.91
N GLY A 147 16.32 4.25 9.90
CA GLY A 147 17.43 4.19 10.84
C GLY A 147 18.70 4.92 10.40
N GLY A 148 19.68 4.95 11.29
CA GLY A 148 20.96 5.61 11.07
C GLY A 148 20.78 7.12 10.84
N ARG A 149 21.45 7.68 9.83
CA ARG A 149 21.36 9.12 9.54
C ARG A 149 20.02 9.56 8.94
N LEU A 150 19.19 8.63 8.47
CA LEU A 150 17.87 8.96 7.91
C LEU A 150 16.91 9.47 9.00
N GLU A 151 17.18 9.17 10.27
CA GLU A 151 16.42 9.69 11.41
C GLU A 151 16.52 11.23 11.56
N ASP A 152 17.58 11.85 11.06
CA ASP A 152 17.71 13.32 11.00
C ASP A 152 16.91 13.85 9.79
N PRO A 153 15.80 14.60 9.98
CA PRO A 153 14.99 15.09 8.87
C PRO A 153 15.73 16.01 7.90
N ALA A 154 16.85 16.62 8.32
CA ALA A 154 17.67 17.47 7.45
C ALA A 154 18.69 16.68 6.61
N PHE A 155 18.88 15.39 6.91
CA PHE A 155 19.80 14.55 6.15
C PHE A 155 19.17 14.14 4.82
N HIS A 156 19.88 14.35 3.71
CA HIS A 156 19.42 13.96 2.39
C HIS A 156 19.70 12.46 2.15
N PRO A 157 18.70 11.65 1.78
CA PRO A 157 18.90 10.23 1.53
C PRO A 157 19.88 10.02 0.37
N PRO A 158 20.94 9.21 0.54
CA PRO A 158 21.91 8.98 -0.52
C PRO A 158 21.42 7.89 -1.48
N GLU A 159 21.94 7.83 -2.72
CA GLU A 159 21.37 6.99 -3.79
C GLU A 159 21.46 5.49 -3.49
N GLU A 160 22.50 5.05 -2.77
CA GLU A 160 22.75 3.65 -2.43
C GLU A 160 21.68 2.99 -1.55
N ILE A 161 20.77 3.77 -0.96
CA ILE A 161 19.69 3.20 -0.17
C ILE A 161 18.60 2.58 -1.04
N TYR A 162 18.44 3.06 -2.28
CA TYR A 162 17.39 2.64 -3.20
C TYR A 162 17.83 1.38 -3.97
N ALA A 163 16.97 0.36 -3.99
CA ALA A 163 17.27 -0.92 -4.62
C ALA A 163 16.26 -1.30 -5.71
N TRP A 164 15.02 -0.81 -5.62
CA TRP A 164 13.95 -1.15 -6.57
C TRP A 164 13.82 -0.15 -7.71
N THR A 165 14.30 1.07 -7.48
CA THR A 165 14.11 2.21 -8.39
C THR A 165 15.47 2.82 -8.75
N VAL A 166 15.64 3.21 -10.01
CA VAL A 166 16.78 4.05 -10.41
C VAL A 166 16.52 5.51 -10.07
N SER A 167 17.55 6.33 -9.89
CA SER A 167 17.33 7.78 -9.76
C SER A 167 16.60 8.35 -10.98
N PRO A 168 15.72 9.36 -10.81
CA PRO A 168 15.11 10.08 -11.92
C PRO A 168 16.13 10.62 -12.95
N GLN A 169 17.33 10.97 -12.51
CA GLN A 169 18.42 11.43 -13.37
C GLN A 169 18.99 10.29 -14.24
N ALA A 170 19.07 9.07 -13.72
CA ALA A 170 19.56 7.89 -14.44
C ALA A 170 18.47 7.13 -15.21
N ALA A 171 17.19 7.45 -14.99
CA ALA A 171 16.07 6.87 -15.72
C ALA A 171 16.13 7.19 -17.24
N PRO A 172 15.60 6.32 -18.11
CA PRO A 172 15.62 6.51 -19.57
C PRO A 172 15.12 7.89 -20.04
N ASP A 173 15.70 8.39 -21.14
CA ASP A 173 15.27 9.63 -21.79
C ASP A 173 14.03 9.45 -22.68
N ALA A 174 13.65 8.21 -22.97
CA ALA A 174 12.42 7.90 -23.70
C ALA A 174 11.25 7.73 -22.73
N VAL A 175 10.11 8.37 -23.04
CA VAL A 175 8.87 8.14 -22.31
C VAL A 175 8.40 6.70 -22.54
N GLU A 176 8.24 5.95 -21.46
CA GLU A 176 7.69 4.61 -21.51
C GLU A 176 6.17 4.66 -21.34
N LYS A 177 5.43 4.09 -22.29
CA LYS A 177 3.96 4.01 -22.23
C LYS A 177 3.53 2.61 -21.86
N ILE A 178 2.62 2.52 -20.89
CA ILE A 178 2.00 1.27 -20.48
C ILE A 178 0.48 1.40 -20.49
N ARG A 179 -0.20 0.25 -20.59
CA ARG A 179 -1.66 0.13 -20.46
C ARG A 179 -1.96 -0.87 -19.35
N ILE A 180 -2.82 -0.48 -18.41
CA ILE A 180 -3.30 -1.37 -17.34
C ILE A 180 -4.78 -1.59 -17.53
N GLU A 181 -5.20 -2.85 -17.51
CA GLU A 181 -6.61 -3.26 -17.59
C GLU A 181 -7.10 -3.73 -16.23
N PHE A 182 -8.31 -3.30 -15.87
CA PHE A 182 -8.97 -3.60 -14.61
C PHE A 182 -10.27 -4.36 -14.84
N GLU A 183 -10.52 -5.34 -13.99
CA GLU A 183 -11.79 -6.04 -13.86
C GLU A 183 -12.23 -5.97 -12.39
N GLN A 184 -13.41 -5.40 -12.15
CA GLN A 184 -13.97 -5.19 -10.81
C GLN A 184 -12.98 -4.52 -9.84
N GLY A 185 -12.26 -3.49 -10.32
CA GLY A 185 -11.25 -2.76 -9.55
C GLY A 185 -9.89 -3.48 -9.40
N VAL A 186 -9.76 -4.71 -9.89
CA VAL A 186 -8.52 -5.50 -9.80
C VAL A 186 -7.73 -5.41 -11.10
N PRO A 187 -6.41 -5.14 -11.07
CA PRO A 187 -5.59 -5.15 -12.28
C PRO A 187 -5.41 -6.58 -12.79
N VAL A 188 -5.72 -6.81 -14.08
CA VAL A 188 -5.71 -8.16 -14.70
C VAL A 188 -4.78 -8.28 -15.90
N ALA A 189 -4.45 -7.18 -16.59
CA ALA A 189 -3.56 -7.20 -17.75
C ALA A 189 -2.67 -5.96 -17.83
N LEU A 190 -1.44 -6.16 -18.31
CA LEU A 190 -0.44 -5.14 -18.55
C LEU A 190 -0.02 -5.20 -20.01
N ASN A 191 -0.19 -4.10 -20.75
CA ASN A 191 0.11 -4.00 -22.18
C ASN A 191 -0.60 -5.08 -23.04
N GLY A 192 -1.83 -5.45 -22.66
CA GLY A 192 -2.62 -6.47 -23.34
C GLY A 192 -2.28 -7.92 -22.96
N GLU A 193 -1.28 -8.14 -22.10
CA GLU A 193 -0.94 -9.46 -21.57
C GLU A 193 -1.58 -9.67 -20.19
N ARG A 194 -2.39 -10.72 -20.04
CA ARG A 194 -2.94 -11.13 -18.74
C ARG A 194 -1.85 -11.77 -17.90
N LEU A 195 -1.68 -11.28 -16.68
CA LEU A 195 -0.67 -11.76 -15.74
C LEU A 195 -1.32 -12.17 -14.41
N PRO A 196 -0.87 -13.25 -13.77
CA PRO A 196 -1.30 -13.57 -12.41
C PRO A 196 -0.76 -12.54 -11.42
N GLY A 197 -1.40 -12.43 -10.25
CA GLY A 197 -1.18 -11.38 -9.26
C GLY A 197 0.30 -11.05 -9.02
N ILE A 198 1.11 -12.03 -8.58
CA ILE A 198 2.52 -11.76 -8.26
C ILE A 198 3.35 -11.37 -9.46
N ALA A 199 3.09 -11.99 -10.62
CA ALA A 199 3.82 -11.69 -11.85
C ALA A 199 3.49 -10.28 -12.34
N PHE A 200 2.22 -9.89 -12.28
CA PHE A 200 1.78 -8.54 -12.60
C PHE A 200 2.50 -7.51 -11.73
N ILE A 201 2.46 -7.66 -10.40
CA ILE A 201 3.05 -6.67 -9.48
C ILE A 201 4.57 -6.58 -9.70
N ARG A 202 5.26 -7.71 -9.86
CA ARG A 202 6.72 -7.74 -10.09
C ARG A 202 7.10 -7.09 -11.41
N GLU A 203 6.37 -7.39 -12.49
CA GLU A 203 6.67 -6.80 -13.79
C GLU A 203 6.41 -5.30 -13.79
N LEU A 204 5.33 -4.85 -13.14
CA LEU A 204 5.08 -3.43 -13.01
C LEU A 204 6.10 -2.72 -12.11
N ASN A 205 6.56 -3.36 -11.02
CA ASN A 205 7.66 -2.85 -10.20
C ASN A 205 8.93 -2.67 -11.05
N ARG A 206 9.25 -3.63 -11.91
CA ARG A 206 10.41 -3.57 -12.80
C ARG A 206 10.29 -2.41 -13.80
N ILE A 207 9.15 -2.26 -14.46
CA ILE A 207 8.90 -1.21 -15.45
C ILE A 207 8.87 0.18 -14.81
N ALA A 208 8.15 0.36 -13.72
CA ALA A 208 8.07 1.65 -13.04
C ALA A 208 9.37 1.99 -12.32
N GLY A 209 10.04 1.00 -11.73
CA GLY A 209 11.32 1.16 -11.04
C GLY A 209 12.45 1.61 -11.96
N ARG A 210 12.56 1.06 -13.19
CA ARG A 210 13.55 1.53 -14.18
C ARG A 210 13.27 2.95 -14.69
N ASN A 211 12.05 3.46 -14.50
CA ASN A 211 11.70 4.85 -14.77
C ASN A 211 11.83 5.75 -13.54
N GLY A 212 12.29 5.22 -12.39
CA GLY A 212 12.50 5.96 -11.13
C GLY A 212 11.21 6.34 -10.39
N VAL A 213 10.08 5.72 -10.73
CA VAL A 213 8.76 6.04 -10.16
C VAL A 213 8.60 5.38 -8.78
N GLY A 214 7.94 6.09 -7.86
CA GLY A 214 7.48 5.52 -6.59
C GLY A 214 8.50 5.57 -5.46
N ARG A 215 9.41 6.56 -5.46
CA ARG A 215 10.19 6.93 -4.28
C ARG A 215 9.37 7.89 -3.41
N ASN A 216 9.33 7.63 -2.11
CA ASN A 216 8.68 8.50 -1.12
C ASN A 216 9.63 8.71 0.07
N ASP A 217 9.76 9.95 0.54
CA ASP A 217 10.48 10.32 1.77
C ASP A 217 9.50 11.16 2.58
N MET A 218 9.03 10.61 3.71
CA MET A 218 7.93 11.18 4.45
C MET A 218 8.14 11.13 5.95
N ILE A 219 7.48 12.07 6.62
CA ILE A 219 7.26 12.03 8.07
C ILE A 219 5.84 11.53 8.28
N GLU A 220 5.70 10.35 8.88
CA GLU A 220 4.40 9.76 9.21
C GLU A 220 4.06 9.87 10.70
N ASP A 221 2.77 9.88 11.01
CA ASP A 221 2.25 9.74 12.36
C ASP A 221 2.02 8.26 12.71
N ARG A 222 2.86 7.71 13.60
CA ARG A 222 2.74 6.34 14.13
C ARG A 222 1.58 6.21 15.11
N ILE A 223 1.10 4.98 15.31
CA ILE A 223 -0.05 4.66 16.18
C ILE A 223 0.17 5.15 17.63
N LEU A 224 1.42 5.14 18.09
CA LEU A 224 1.81 5.60 19.43
C LEU A 224 1.90 7.14 19.56
N GLY A 225 1.52 7.89 18.53
CA GLY A 225 1.60 9.36 18.48
C GLY A 225 3.01 9.90 18.23
N LEU A 226 3.96 9.04 17.83
CA LEU A 226 5.31 9.42 17.48
C LEU A 226 5.38 9.77 15.99
N LYS A 227 6.11 10.83 15.65
CA LYS A 227 6.52 11.07 14.27
C LYS A 227 7.72 10.22 13.92
N ALA A 228 7.71 9.62 12.75
CA ALA A 228 8.84 8.85 12.22
C ALA A 228 9.12 9.26 10.79
N ARG A 229 10.41 9.35 10.45
CA ARG A 229 10.84 9.54 9.06
C ARG A 229 11.10 8.19 8.43
N GLU A 230 10.49 7.97 7.27
CA GLU A 230 10.55 6.71 6.54
C GLU A 230 10.75 6.99 5.06
N ILE A 231 11.63 6.22 4.44
CA ILE A 231 11.87 6.27 3.00
C ILE A 231 11.28 4.98 2.41
N TYR A 232 10.49 5.11 1.34
CA TYR A 232 9.85 4.00 0.68
C TYR A 232 10.16 3.93 -0.81
N GLU A 233 10.16 2.70 -1.33
CA GLU A 233 10.07 2.39 -2.76
C GLU A 233 8.81 1.54 -2.98
N HIS A 234 7.90 2.01 -3.83
CA HIS A 234 6.65 1.31 -4.15
C HIS A 234 6.19 1.59 -5.60
N PRO A 235 7.02 1.24 -6.60
CA PRO A 235 6.80 1.59 -8.01
C PRO A 235 5.45 1.11 -8.53
N ALA A 236 5.12 -0.17 -8.37
CA ALA A 236 3.83 -0.71 -8.83
C ALA A 236 2.65 -0.09 -8.10
N ALA A 237 2.74 0.10 -6.78
CA ALA A 237 1.67 0.70 -6.00
C ALA A 237 1.35 2.13 -6.46
N THR A 238 2.39 2.95 -6.70
CA THR A 238 2.22 4.32 -7.21
C THR A 238 1.46 4.33 -8.54
N VAL A 239 1.84 3.45 -9.47
CA VAL A 239 1.20 3.38 -10.78
C VAL A 239 -0.24 2.86 -10.65
N LEU A 240 -0.45 1.78 -9.92
CA LEU A 240 -1.76 1.14 -9.78
C LEU A 240 -2.78 2.03 -9.09
N LEU A 241 -2.39 2.69 -8.00
CA LEU A 241 -3.29 3.59 -7.27
C LEU A 241 -3.63 4.83 -8.11
N ALA A 242 -2.68 5.35 -8.90
CA ALA A 242 -2.96 6.45 -9.82
C ALA A 242 -3.91 6.04 -10.96
N ALA A 243 -3.68 4.86 -11.55
CA ALA A 243 -4.52 4.31 -12.62
C ALA A 243 -5.94 4.02 -12.13
N HIS A 244 -6.06 3.35 -10.98
CA HIS A 244 -7.33 2.97 -10.38
C HIS A 244 -8.19 4.19 -10.05
N ARG A 245 -7.61 5.20 -9.36
CA ARG A 245 -8.29 6.47 -9.07
C ARG A 245 -8.77 7.19 -10.33
N ASP A 246 -8.00 7.14 -11.42
CA ASP A 246 -8.39 7.77 -12.68
C ASP A 246 -9.56 7.02 -13.35
N LEU A 247 -9.52 5.69 -13.36
CA LEU A 247 -10.62 4.88 -13.89
C LEU A 247 -11.91 5.08 -13.10
N GLU A 248 -11.84 5.17 -11.77
CA GLU A 248 -13.00 5.46 -10.93
C GLU A 248 -13.66 6.80 -11.28
N ARG A 249 -12.89 7.83 -11.68
CA ARG A 249 -13.46 9.13 -12.09
C ARG A 249 -14.31 9.03 -13.36
N LEU A 250 -14.04 8.05 -14.21
CA LEU A 250 -14.83 7.79 -15.40
C LEU A 250 -16.11 7.01 -15.08
N VAL A 251 -16.07 6.12 -14.08
CA VAL A 251 -17.08 5.08 -13.85
C VAL A 251 -18.03 5.39 -12.67
N LEU A 252 -17.53 6.06 -11.64
CA LEU A 252 -18.29 6.36 -10.43
C LEU A 252 -18.98 7.72 -10.54
N THR A 253 -20.18 7.83 -9.95
CA THR A 253 -20.89 9.11 -9.91
C THR A 253 -20.18 10.11 -9.02
N ARG A 254 -20.50 11.40 -9.17
CA ARG A 254 -19.97 12.47 -8.31
C ARG A 254 -20.16 12.19 -6.82
N SER A 255 -21.31 11.65 -6.43
CA SER A 255 -21.64 11.38 -5.02
C SER A 255 -20.86 10.19 -4.46
N GLU A 256 -20.70 9.13 -5.27
CA GLU A 256 -19.86 7.99 -4.87
C GLU A 256 -18.41 8.41 -4.71
N LEU A 257 -17.83 9.15 -5.66
CA LEU A 257 -16.45 9.63 -5.55
C LEU A 257 -16.23 10.48 -4.29
N ALA A 258 -17.15 11.40 -4.00
CA ALA A 258 -17.04 12.28 -2.83
C ALA A 258 -17.11 11.51 -1.51
N PHE A 259 -18.01 10.54 -1.39
CA PHE A 259 -18.15 9.75 -0.17
C PHE A 259 -17.07 8.67 -0.07
N LYS A 260 -16.70 8.03 -1.18
CA LYS A 260 -15.67 6.99 -1.25
C LYS A 260 -14.31 7.51 -0.81
N HIS A 261 -13.98 8.78 -1.06
CA HIS A 261 -12.76 9.38 -0.51
C HIS A 261 -12.67 9.23 1.03
N ILE A 262 -13.78 9.46 1.75
CA ILE A 262 -13.83 9.34 3.21
C ILE A 262 -13.67 7.87 3.62
N VAL A 263 -14.25 6.96 2.84
CA VAL A 263 -14.15 5.52 3.06
C VAL A 263 -12.72 5.03 2.83
N ASP A 264 -12.08 5.43 1.73
CA ASP A 264 -10.70 5.09 1.37
C ASP A 264 -9.73 5.55 2.46
N ASP A 265 -9.90 6.78 2.98
CA ASP A 265 -9.09 7.32 4.08
C ASP A 265 -9.26 6.49 5.36
N LYS A 266 -10.52 6.21 5.76
CA LYS A 266 -10.78 5.45 6.98
C LYS A 266 -10.33 3.99 6.87
N TRP A 267 -10.49 3.39 5.70
CA TRP A 267 -10.00 2.05 5.40
C TRP A 267 -8.48 1.99 5.53
N SER A 268 -7.78 2.98 4.97
CA SER A 268 -6.32 3.09 5.04
C SER A 268 -5.82 3.27 6.47
N GLU A 269 -6.51 4.09 7.28
CA GLU A 269 -6.18 4.24 8.70
C GLU A 269 -6.25 2.90 9.45
N LEU A 270 -7.36 2.17 9.32
CA LEU A 270 -7.54 0.88 10.00
C LEU A 270 -6.52 -0.17 9.52
N ALA A 271 -6.24 -0.21 8.20
CA ALA A 271 -5.23 -1.08 7.63
C ALA A 271 -3.82 -0.74 8.15
N TYR A 272 -3.46 0.53 8.20
CA TYR A 272 -2.19 0.99 8.77
C TYR A 272 -2.06 0.60 10.25
N MET A 273 -3.15 0.71 11.02
CA MET A 273 -3.21 0.29 12.42
C MET A 273 -3.15 -1.23 12.62
N GLY A 274 -3.36 -2.03 11.56
CA GLY A 274 -3.47 -3.49 11.64
C GLY A 274 -4.82 -4.01 12.15
N LEU A 275 -5.84 -3.16 12.18
CA LEU A 275 -7.18 -3.47 12.70
C LEU A 275 -8.07 -4.13 11.62
N VAL A 276 -7.55 -5.14 10.92
CA VAL A 276 -8.24 -5.78 9.77
C VAL A 276 -9.42 -6.68 10.15
N HIS A 277 -9.58 -7.00 11.44
CA HIS A 277 -10.74 -7.73 11.98
C HIS A 277 -11.69 -6.82 12.77
N GLU A 278 -11.50 -5.50 12.70
CA GLU A 278 -12.44 -4.57 13.29
C GLU A 278 -13.75 -4.55 12.45
N PRO A 279 -14.95 -4.54 13.08
CA PRO A 279 -16.23 -4.61 12.35
C PRO A 279 -16.45 -3.55 11.27
N LEU A 280 -16.05 -2.30 11.51
CA LEU A 280 -16.09 -1.23 10.50
C LEU A 280 -15.18 -1.55 9.31
N PHE A 281 -14.02 -2.19 9.49
CA PHE A 281 -13.17 -2.63 8.35
C PHE A 281 -13.95 -3.53 7.38
N TYR A 282 -14.73 -4.49 7.88
CA TYR A 282 -15.60 -5.32 7.05
C TYR A 282 -16.72 -4.53 6.36
N ALA A 283 -17.33 -3.58 7.07
CA ALA A 283 -18.37 -2.73 6.49
C ALA A 283 -17.81 -1.83 5.38
N LEU A 284 -16.59 -1.30 5.55
CA LEU A 284 -15.90 -0.52 4.54
C LEU A 284 -15.54 -1.39 3.33
N ASN A 285 -15.04 -2.61 3.53
CA ASN A 285 -14.79 -3.55 2.44
C ASN A 285 -16.07 -3.84 1.64
N ALA A 286 -17.21 -4.08 2.29
CA ALA A 286 -18.48 -4.30 1.60
C ALA A 286 -18.92 -3.09 0.75
N PHE A 287 -18.75 -1.87 1.29
CA PHE A 287 -18.98 -0.65 0.52
C PHE A 287 -18.04 -0.58 -0.69
N VAL A 288 -16.74 -0.77 -0.47
CA VAL A 288 -15.72 -0.71 -1.52
C VAL A 288 -16.03 -1.73 -2.61
N ASP A 289 -16.23 -3.01 -2.27
CA ASP A 289 -16.54 -4.06 -3.25
C ASP A 289 -17.77 -3.74 -4.09
N THR A 290 -18.82 -3.17 -3.48
CA THR A 290 -20.02 -2.71 -4.21
C THR A 290 -19.67 -1.63 -5.23
N THR A 291 -18.83 -0.65 -4.88
CA THR A 291 -18.40 0.39 -5.84
C THR A 291 -17.57 -0.18 -6.98
N GLN A 292 -16.84 -1.26 -6.73
CA GLN A 292 -15.91 -1.84 -7.70
C GLN A 292 -16.57 -2.73 -8.75
N GLU A 293 -17.81 -3.19 -8.56
CA GLU A 293 -18.51 -4.09 -9.50
C GLU A 293 -18.46 -3.61 -10.96
N ARG A 294 -18.48 -2.29 -11.17
CA ARG A 294 -18.47 -1.66 -12.50
C ARG A 294 -17.14 -1.01 -12.90
N VAL A 295 -16.13 -1.04 -12.04
CA VAL A 295 -14.78 -0.51 -12.34
C VAL A 295 -14.04 -1.50 -13.23
N ASN A 296 -14.46 -1.54 -14.50
CA ASN A 296 -13.92 -2.39 -15.56
C ASN A 296 -13.45 -1.49 -16.69
N GLY A 297 -12.22 -1.63 -17.16
CA GLY A 297 -11.70 -0.77 -18.22
C GLY A 297 -10.19 -0.77 -18.30
N ALA A 298 -9.64 0.19 -19.02
CA ALA A 298 -8.20 0.33 -19.20
C ALA A 298 -7.74 1.77 -19.01
N VAL A 299 -6.50 1.94 -18.53
CA VAL A 299 -5.84 3.24 -18.36
C VAL A 299 -4.47 3.18 -19.01
N ASP A 300 -4.20 4.12 -19.91
CA ASP A 300 -2.90 4.30 -20.56
C ASP A 300 -2.09 5.35 -19.79
N ILE A 301 -0.84 5.02 -19.48
CA ILE A 301 0.03 5.80 -18.58
C ILE A 301 1.38 6.01 -19.25
N ALA A 302 1.92 7.23 -19.13
CA ALA A 302 3.31 7.55 -19.43
C ALA A 302 4.13 7.58 -18.14
N LEU A 303 5.27 6.88 -18.15
CA LEU A 303 6.28 6.89 -17.10
C LEU A 303 7.52 7.60 -17.65
N TYR A 304 8.06 8.54 -16.88
CA TYR A 304 9.22 9.31 -17.30
C TYR A 304 9.95 9.95 -16.12
N LYS A 305 11.21 9.56 -15.90
CA LYS A 305 12.13 10.17 -14.92
C LYS A 305 11.48 10.52 -13.58
N GLY A 306 10.94 9.51 -12.92
CA GLY A 306 10.25 9.59 -11.62
C GLY A 306 8.80 10.03 -11.68
N GLY A 307 8.38 10.58 -12.82
CA GLY A 307 7.01 11.03 -13.06
C GLY A 307 6.11 9.95 -13.66
N LEU A 308 4.82 10.12 -13.40
CA LEU A 308 3.71 9.39 -14.01
C LEU A 308 2.68 10.38 -14.52
N THR A 309 2.14 10.13 -15.72
CA THR A 309 1.06 10.91 -16.32
C THR A 309 0.02 9.97 -16.93
N VAL A 310 -1.25 10.14 -16.56
CA VAL A 310 -2.34 9.43 -17.23
C VAL A 310 -2.58 10.04 -18.62
N LEU A 311 -2.53 9.22 -19.66
CA LEU A 311 -2.73 9.62 -21.06
C LEU A 311 -4.18 9.40 -21.49
N GLY A 312 -4.71 8.23 -21.16
CA GLY A 312 -5.92 7.65 -21.73
C GLY A 312 -6.68 6.82 -20.71
N ARG A 313 -8.00 6.74 -20.86
CA ARG A 313 -8.84 5.79 -20.13
C ARG A 313 -10.05 5.42 -20.96
N SER A 314 -10.51 4.18 -20.84
CA SER A 314 -11.68 3.64 -21.54
C SER A 314 -12.42 2.65 -20.66
N SER A 315 -13.75 2.72 -20.64
CA SER A 315 -14.62 1.79 -19.92
C SER A 315 -15.99 1.77 -20.59
N ASP A 316 -16.56 0.57 -20.75
CA ASP A 316 -17.95 0.40 -21.20
C ASP A 316 -18.96 0.86 -20.14
N ALA A 317 -18.54 0.94 -18.87
CA ALA A 317 -19.33 1.46 -17.76
C ALA A 317 -19.08 2.96 -17.50
N GLY A 318 -18.38 3.65 -18.42
CA GLY A 318 -18.06 5.07 -18.28
C GLY A 318 -19.32 5.95 -18.30
N LEU A 319 -19.38 6.89 -17.36
CA LEU A 319 -20.45 7.90 -17.26
C LEU A 319 -20.19 9.14 -18.12
N TYR A 320 -19.06 9.17 -18.84
CA TYR A 320 -18.74 10.23 -19.79
C TYR A 320 -19.44 9.99 -21.13
N SER A 321 -20.11 11.01 -21.64
CA SER A 321 -20.66 11.04 -22.99
C SER A 321 -20.13 12.25 -23.74
N GLY A 322 -19.42 11.99 -24.84
CA GLY A 322 -18.92 13.04 -25.74
C GLY A 322 -20.06 13.91 -26.29
N ASP A 323 -21.19 13.29 -26.63
CA ASP A 323 -22.36 14.00 -27.16
C ASP A 323 -23.02 14.92 -26.13
N LEU A 324 -23.02 14.56 -24.84
CA LEU A 324 -23.60 15.42 -23.80
C LEU A 324 -22.74 16.64 -23.48
N VAL A 325 -21.42 16.58 -23.72
CA VAL A 325 -20.48 17.67 -23.41
C VAL A 325 -20.05 18.47 -24.64
N SER A 326 -20.27 17.95 -25.84
CA SER A 326 -19.88 18.61 -27.10
C SER A 326 -20.68 19.90 -27.32
N PHE A 327 -19.98 20.97 -27.72
CA PHE A 327 -20.60 22.24 -28.12
C PHE A 327 -21.39 22.13 -29.42
N ASP A 328 -21.11 21.11 -30.23
CA ASP A 328 -21.75 20.88 -31.53
C ASP A 328 -22.96 19.95 -31.44
N SER A 329 -23.31 19.48 -30.24
CA SER A 329 -24.42 18.54 -29.99
C SER A 329 -25.63 19.24 -29.39
N THR A 330 -26.82 18.84 -29.83
CA THR A 330 -28.11 19.29 -29.29
C THR A 330 -28.78 18.25 -28.40
N THR A 331 -28.02 17.26 -27.91
CA THR A 331 -28.55 16.16 -27.09
C THR A 331 -29.13 16.66 -25.75
N ILE A 332 -28.55 17.73 -25.19
CA ILE A 332 -29.11 18.44 -24.04
C ILE A 332 -29.76 19.74 -24.53
N ASP A 333 -31.05 19.94 -24.21
CA ASP A 333 -31.65 21.27 -24.33
C ASP A 333 -31.06 22.20 -23.27
N GLN A 334 -30.24 23.14 -23.73
CA GLN A 334 -29.51 24.07 -22.87
C GLN A 334 -30.46 25.02 -22.10
N ASN A 335 -31.71 25.21 -22.56
CA ASN A 335 -32.68 26.05 -21.83
C ASN A 335 -33.06 25.48 -20.46
N HIS A 336 -32.95 24.15 -20.26
CA HIS A 336 -33.17 23.54 -18.95
C HIS A 336 -32.20 24.08 -17.88
N ALA A 337 -30.98 24.48 -18.27
CA ALA A 337 -30.00 25.04 -17.35
C ALA A 337 -30.43 26.40 -16.77
N VAL A 338 -31.25 27.18 -17.49
CA VAL A 338 -31.79 28.47 -17.00
C VAL A 338 -32.66 28.24 -15.76
N GLY A 339 -33.52 27.21 -15.81
CA GLY A 339 -34.34 26.80 -14.67
C GLY A 339 -33.48 26.46 -13.46
N PHE A 340 -32.47 25.60 -13.63
CA PHE A 340 -31.55 25.24 -12.54
C PHE A 340 -30.78 26.45 -11.99
N SER A 341 -30.25 27.29 -12.88
CA SER A 341 -29.48 28.49 -12.52
C SER A 341 -30.27 29.45 -11.64
N ASN A 342 -31.58 29.63 -11.92
CA ASN A 342 -32.45 30.46 -11.10
C ASN A 342 -32.49 30.02 -9.63
N TYR A 343 -32.35 28.73 -9.33
CA TYR A 343 -32.36 28.18 -7.97
C TYR A 343 -30.97 27.89 -7.40
N PHE A 344 -29.94 27.81 -8.24
CA PHE A 344 -28.58 27.55 -7.78
C PHE A 344 -28.09 28.63 -6.80
N GLY A 345 -27.54 28.21 -5.66
CA GLY A 345 -27.05 29.11 -4.61
C GLY A 345 -28.09 30.08 -4.04
N LEU A 346 -29.40 29.77 -4.12
CA LEU A 346 -30.47 30.67 -3.71
C LEU A 346 -30.30 31.15 -2.26
N GLN A 347 -30.03 30.26 -1.31
CA GLN A 347 -29.86 30.60 0.10
C GLN A 347 -28.69 31.57 0.33
N ALA A 348 -27.55 31.35 -0.34
CA ALA A 348 -26.40 32.26 -0.24
C ALA A 348 -26.72 33.67 -0.78
N ARG A 349 -27.50 33.75 -1.87
CA ARG A 349 -27.96 35.03 -2.43
C ARG A 349 -28.90 35.77 -1.48
N LEU A 350 -29.83 35.06 -0.84
CA LEU A 350 -30.72 35.62 0.18
C LEU A 350 -29.93 36.18 1.36
N LEU A 351 -28.95 35.43 1.89
CA LEU A 351 -28.09 35.86 2.99
C LEU A 351 -27.23 37.08 2.63
N LYS A 352 -26.73 37.17 1.39
CA LYS A 352 -25.98 38.35 0.92
C LYS A 352 -26.85 39.59 0.88
N ASN A 353 -28.12 39.45 0.48
CA ASN A 353 -29.05 40.56 0.37
C ASN A 353 -29.60 41.00 1.73
N SER A 354 -29.70 40.09 2.72
CA SER A 354 -30.10 40.45 4.08
C SER A 354 -29.07 41.29 4.85
N LYS A 355 -27.82 41.37 4.36
CA LYS A 355 -26.76 42.26 4.91
C LYS A 355 -26.73 43.66 4.28
N LYS A 356 -27.58 43.92 3.28
CA LYS A 356 -27.71 45.22 2.60
C LYS A 356 -28.90 46.05 3.10
N CYS A 357 -29.76 45.45 3.93
CA CYS A 357 -30.74 46.13 4.76
C CYS A 357 -30.14 46.27 6.17
#